data_AF-A0A2A4KR18-F1
#
_entry.id   AF-A0A2A4KR18-F1
#
_cell.length_a   1.000
_cell.length_b   1.000
_cell.length_c   1.000
_cell.angle_alpha   90.00
_cell.angle_beta   90.00
_cell.angle_gamma   90.00
#
_symmetry.space_group_name_H-M   'P 1'
#
loop_
_entity.id
_entity.type
_entity.pdbx_description
1 polymer ?
#
loop_
_entity_poly.entity_id
_entity_poly.type
_entity_poly.pdbx_seq_one_letter_code
_entity_poly.pdbx_strand_id
1 'polypeptide(L)'
;MLCPAAGTHPTVACPVKRRSLGRDPRLPLIDVTPAPAGHPEVCRRESLTFTRDIGIRHWQELDHGLAPWVHHYFWLRNRVEHFNGYAKDHEAVERSRTRRIRGIAARRRPSNRHKLKNPRDWTPGGYLPGTTPEN
;
A
#
# COMPACT_ATOMS: atom_id res chain seq x y z
N MET A 1 -10.13 -5.93 -0.76
CA MET A 1 -10.78 -7.09 -0.10
C MET A 1 -11.82 -7.66 -1.06
N LEU A 2 -11.84 -8.98 -1.24
CA LEU A 2 -12.77 -9.68 -2.13
C LEU A 2 -14.00 -10.17 -1.33
N CYS A 3 -15.17 -10.19 -1.95
CA CYS A 3 -16.37 -10.74 -1.34
C CYS A 3 -16.24 -12.28 -1.24
N PRO A 4 -16.40 -12.90 -0.06
CA PRO A 4 -16.23 -14.36 0.11
C PRO A 4 -17.31 -15.19 -0.60
N ALA A 5 -18.45 -14.58 -0.95
CA ALA A 5 -19.52 -15.21 -1.72
C ALA A 5 -19.35 -15.03 -3.25
N ALA A 6 -18.30 -14.33 -3.70
CA ALA A 6 -18.05 -14.05 -5.11
C ALA A 6 -16.92 -14.92 -5.67
N GLY A 7 -16.87 -15.06 -6.99
CA GLY A 7 -15.83 -15.80 -7.71
C GLY A 7 -16.21 -17.26 -7.99
N THR A 8 -15.23 -18.03 -8.48
CA THR A 8 -15.40 -19.43 -8.87
C THR A 8 -15.45 -20.38 -7.67
N HIS A 9 -14.84 -20.02 -6.55
CA HIS A 9 -14.81 -20.82 -5.32
C HIS A 9 -15.28 -20.01 -4.11
N PRO A 10 -16.59 -19.75 -3.97
CA PRO A 10 -17.12 -19.07 -2.80
C PRO A 10 -16.94 -19.93 -1.54
N THR A 11 -16.58 -19.27 -0.44
CA THR A 11 -16.40 -19.91 0.88
C THR A 11 -17.63 -19.78 1.78
N VAL A 12 -18.63 -19.02 1.32
CA VAL A 12 -19.91 -18.78 2.01
C VAL A 12 -21.04 -18.73 0.99
N ALA A 13 -22.25 -19.10 1.40
CA ALA A 13 -23.46 -18.96 0.59
C ALA A 13 -24.13 -17.61 0.88
N CYS A 14 -24.51 -16.87 -0.16
CA CYS A 14 -25.16 -15.56 -0.03
C CYS A 14 -26.36 -15.45 -0.99
N PRO A 15 -27.55 -15.04 -0.52
CA PRO A 15 -28.73 -14.89 -1.36
C PRO A 15 -28.57 -13.82 -2.45
N VAL A 16 -27.71 -12.82 -2.23
CA VAL A 16 -27.42 -11.77 -3.22
C VAL A 16 -26.50 -12.28 -4.34
N LYS A 17 -25.65 -13.27 -4.07
CA LYS A 17 -24.73 -13.87 -5.05
C LYS A 17 -25.22 -15.27 -5.44
N ARG A 18 -26.13 -15.33 -6.42
CA ARG A 18 -26.79 -16.60 -6.84
C ARG A 18 -25.83 -17.76 -7.14
N ARG A 19 -24.64 -17.49 -7.68
CA ARG A 19 -23.61 -18.52 -7.95
C ARG A 19 -23.08 -19.21 -6.70
N SER A 20 -23.20 -18.60 -5.53
CA SER A 20 -22.80 -19.18 -4.25
C SER A 20 -23.85 -20.09 -3.63
N LEU A 21 -25.11 -20.02 -4.10
CA LEU A 21 -26.22 -20.83 -3.59
C LEU A 21 -26.20 -22.23 -4.21
N GLY A 22 -26.42 -23.26 -3.38
CA GLY A 22 -26.61 -24.64 -3.84
C GLY A 22 -25.35 -25.34 -4.39
N ARG A 23 -24.18 -24.70 -4.27
CA ARG A 23 -22.91 -25.27 -4.78
C ARG A 23 -22.33 -26.32 -3.85
N ASP A 24 -22.38 -26.08 -2.55
CA ASP A 24 -22.00 -27.04 -1.50
C ASP A 24 -22.90 -26.81 -0.28
N PRO A 25 -23.63 -27.84 0.19
CA PRO A 25 -24.49 -27.74 1.37
C PRO A 25 -23.74 -27.43 2.68
N ARG A 26 -22.41 -27.55 2.72
CA ARG A 26 -21.58 -27.20 3.88
C ARG A 26 -21.27 -25.72 3.99
N LEU A 27 -21.55 -24.92 2.96
CA LEU A 27 -21.24 -23.50 2.99
C LEU A 27 -22.14 -22.79 4.01
N PRO A 28 -21.57 -22.01 4.94
CA PRO A 28 -22.38 -21.24 5.87
C PRO A 28 -23.18 -20.19 5.10
N LEU A 29 -24.48 -20.13 5.38
CA LEU A 29 -25.38 -19.14 4.79
C LEU A 29 -25.24 -17.81 5.54
N ILE A 30 -24.88 -16.76 4.80
CA ILE A 30 -24.87 -15.40 5.34
C ILE A 30 -26.29 -14.84 5.28
N ASP A 31 -26.80 -14.47 6.44
CA ASP A 31 -27.98 -13.61 6.53
C ASP A 31 -27.57 -12.18 6.12
N VAL A 32 -28.09 -11.74 4.98
CA VAL A 32 -27.88 -10.37 4.53
C VAL A 32 -28.99 -9.56 5.18
N THR A 33 -28.75 -9.11 6.41
CA THR A 33 -29.71 -8.31 7.17
C THR A 33 -30.24 -7.19 6.27
N PRO A 34 -31.57 -7.10 6.06
CA PRO A 34 -32.13 -6.10 5.17
C PRO A 34 -31.89 -4.73 5.78
N ALA A 35 -30.97 -3.96 5.20
CA ALA A 35 -30.98 -2.52 5.40
C ALA A 35 -32.34 -1.99 4.89
N PRO A 36 -32.90 -0.92 5.47
CA PRO A 36 -34.20 -0.37 5.06
C PRO A 36 -34.25 0.02 3.57
N ALA A 37 -33.10 0.21 2.92
CA ALA A 37 -32.98 0.49 1.48
C ALA A 37 -32.64 -0.75 0.63
N GLY A 38 -32.68 -1.96 1.20
CA GLY A 38 -32.18 -3.19 0.58
C GLY A 38 -30.66 -3.31 0.60
N HIS A 39 -30.13 -4.40 0.03
CA HIS A 39 -28.69 -4.60 -0.08
C HIS A 39 -28.04 -3.64 -1.09
N PRO A 40 -26.81 -3.16 -0.83
CA PRO A 40 -26.11 -2.28 -1.74
C PRO A 40 -25.98 -2.85 -3.16
N GLU A 41 -26.11 -2.00 -4.18
CA GLU A 41 -25.95 -2.37 -5.60
C GLU A 41 -24.57 -3.00 -5.91
N VAL A 42 -23.53 -2.60 -5.16
CA VAL A 42 -22.19 -3.20 -5.26
C VAL A 42 -22.20 -4.71 -4.97
N CYS A 43 -23.11 -5.19 -4.13
CA CYS A 43 -23.24 -6.61 -3.83
C CYS A 43 -23.87 -7.38 -5.01
N ARG A 44 -24.59 -6.73 -5.92
CA ARG A 44 -25.18 -7.37 -7.11
C ARG A 44 -24.17 -7.45 -8.26
N ARG A 45 -23.36 -6.42 -8.46
CA ARG A 45 -22.41 -6.33 -9.56
C ARG A 45 -21.23 -7.28 -9.37
N GLU A 46 -20.78 -7.93 -10.45
CA GLU A 46 -19.56 -8.77 -10.47
C GLU A 46 -18.35 -7.98 -10.99
N SER A 47 -18.59 -7.06 -11.92
CA SER A 47 -17.60 -6.13 -12.44
C SER A 47 -18.12 -4.70 -12.36
N LEU A 48 -17.20 -3.75 -12.30
CA LEU A 48 -17.48 -2.34 -12.50
C LEU A 48 -16.84 -1.92 -13.81
N THR A 49 -17.63 -1.40 -14.73
CA THR A 49 -17.12 -0.78 -15.95
C THR A 49 -16.99 0.71 -15.67
N PHE A 50 -15.77 1.21 -15.71
CA PHE A 50 -15.50 2.65 -15.69
C PHE A 50 -15.51 3.13 -17.14
N THR A 51 -16.50 3.92 -17.50
CA THR A 51 -16.54 4.57 -18.81
C THR A 51 -15.65 5.81 -18.79
N ARG A 52 -15.16 6.23 -19.97
CA ARG A 52 -14.22 7.36 -20.10
C ARG A 52 -14.76 8.64 -19.46
N ASP A 53 -16.05 8.88 -19.59
CA ASP A 53 -16.79 9.99 -18.99
C ASP A 53 -16.84 9.92 -17.44
N ILE A 54 -16.88 8.72 -16.86
CA ILE A 54 -16.77 8.54 -15.40
C ILE A 54 -15.32 8.82 -14.95
N GLY A 55 -14.33 8.44 -15.75
CA GLY A 55 -12.90 8.73 -15.52
C GLY A 55 -12.59 10.23 -15.46
N ILE A 56 -13.26 11.04 -16.30
CA ILE A 56 -13.14 12.51 -16.33
C ILE A 56 -13.60 13.15 -15.00
N ARG A 57 -14.50 12.48 -14.26
CA ARG A 57 -14.96 12.95 -12.93
C ARG A 57 -13.85 12.92 -11.85
N HIS A 58 -12.71 12.28 -12.11
CA HIS A 58 -11.57 12.19 -11.20
C HIS A 58 -10.55 13.33 -11.36
N TRP A 59 -11.02 14.57 -11.58
CA TRP A 59 -10.23 15.82 -11.48
C TRP A 59 -9.14 16.03 -12.55
N GLN A 60 -9.19 15.31 -13.66
CA GLN A 60 -8.28 15.58 -14.78
C GLN A 60 -9.03 16.34 -15.87
N GLU A 61 -8.78 17.66 -15.96
CA GLU A 61 -9.44 18.55 -16.94
C GLU A 61 -9.09 18.16 -18.39
N LEU A 62 -7.92 17.55 -18.60
CA LEU A 62 -7.47 17.08 -19.91
C LEU A 62 -7.31 15.56 -19.92
N ASP A 63 -7.96 14.91 -20.88
CA ASP A 63 -7.83 13.48 -21.12
C ASP A 63 -6.37 13.08 -21.32
N HIS A 64 -5.91 12.14 -20.49
CA HIS A 64 -4.56 11.62 -20.53
C HIS A 64 -4.19 11.12 -21.94
N GLY A 65 -3.00 11.50 -22.41
CA GLY A 65 -2.46 11.09 -23.70
C GLY A 65 -2.96 11.89 -24.91
N LEU A 66 -3.97 12.76 -24.76
CA LEU A 66 -4.34 13.67 -25.85
C LEU A 66 -3.30 14.79 -26.02
N ALA A 67 -3.21 15.33 -27.23
CA ALA A 67 -2.30 16.44 -27.56
C ALA A 67 -2.31 17.61 -26.54
N PRO A 68 -3.47 18.15 -26.10
CA PRO A 68 -3.50 19.19 -25.08
C PRO A 68 -2.93 18.73 -23.72
N TRP A 69 -3.21 17.49 -23.31
CA TRP A 69 -2.65 16.93 -22.07
C TRP A 69 -1.13 16.81 -22.16
N VAL A 70 -0.62 16.24 -23.27
CA VAL A 70 0.82 16.06 -23.49
C VAL A 70 1.53 17.41 -23.45
N HIS A 71 0.97 18.43 -24.09
CA HIS A 71 1.52 19.78 -24.12
C HIS A 71 1.63 20.39 -22.72
N HIS A 72 0.53 20.38 -21.94
CA HIS A 72 0.54 20.93 -20.58
C HIS A 72 1.41 20.12 -19.61
N TYR A 73 1.39 18.79 -19.73
CA TYR A 73 2.20 17.90 -18.90
C TYR A 73 3.69 18.20 -19.05
N PHE A 74 4.20 18.24 -20.29
CA PHE A 74 5.62 18.52 -20.53
C PHE A 74 6.02 19.91 -20.04
N TRP A 75 5.19 20.92 -20.27
CA TRP A 75 5.49 22.27 -19.79
C TRP A 75 5.57 22.34 -18.25
N LEU A 76 4.56 21.81 -17.55
CA LEU A 76 4.53 21.80 -16.09
C LEU A 76 5.67 20.96 -15.49
N ARG A 77 5.92 19.78 -16.06
CA ARG A 77 6.99 18.89 -15.61
C ARG A 77 8.36 19.55 -15.75
N ASN A 78 8.65 20.12 -16.92
CA ASN A 78 9.93 20.79 -17.16
C ASN A 78 10.13 21.97 -16.20
N ARG A 79 9.08 22.72 -15.87
CA ARG A 79 9.15 23.82 -14.90
C ARG A 79 9.51 23.34 -13.49
N VAL A 80 8.88 22.26 -13.02
CA VAL A 80 9.17 21.67 -11.70
C VAL A 80 10.57 21.07 -11.68
N GLU A 81 10.97 20.35 -12.72
CA GLU A 81 12.31 19.76 -12.82
C GLU A 81 13.40 20.83 -12.87
N HIS A 82 13.19 21.91 -13.62
CA HIS A 82 14.11 23.04 -13.64
C HIS A 82 14.27 23.68 -12.26
N PHE A 83 13.16 23.98 -11.57
CA PHE A 83 13.21 24.54 -10.22
C PHE A 83 13.89 23.60 -9.22
N ASN A 84 13.60 22.29 -9.31
CA ASN A 84 14.24 21.29 -8.46
C ASN A 84 15.74 21.19 -8.72
N GLY A 85 16.17 21.29 -9.99
CA GLY A 85 17.59 21.38 -10.36
C GLY A 85 18.24 22.60 -9.71
N TYR A 86 17.63 23.78 -9.88
CA TYR A 86 18.12 25.01 -9.27
C TYR A 86 18.25 24.89 -7.73
N ALA A 87 17.21 24.41 -7.06
CA ALA A 87 17.21 24.27 -5.61
C ALA A 87 18.25 23.25 -5.09
N LYS A 88 18.56 22.22 -5.88
CA LYS A 88 19.56 21.22 -5.53
C LYS A 88 20.98 21.71 -5.79
N ASP A 89 21.21 22.37 -6.92
CA ASP A 89 22.55 22.76 -7.37
C ASP A 89 23.01 24.08 -6.77
N HIS A 90 22.13 25.08 -6.71
CA HIS A 90 22.46 26.43 -6.24
C HIS A 90 22.10 26.65 -4.77
N GLU A 91 20.88 26.28 -4.36
CA GLU A 91 20.44 26.43 -2.95
C GLU A 91 20.92 25.29 -2.05
N ALA A 92 21.44 24.21 -2.65
CA ALA A 92 22.03 23.08 -1.95
C ALA A 92 21.12 22.50 -0.84
N VAL A 93 19.81 22.43 -1.08
CA VAL A 93 18.80 21.97 -0.10
C VAL A 93 19.05 20.53 0.39
N GLU A 94 19.74 19.72 -0.41
CA GLU A 94 20.13 18.36 -0.06
C GLU A 94 21.36 18.29 0.85
N ARG A 95 22.18 19.35 0.93
CA ARG A 95 23.37 19.34 1.80
C ARG A 95 22.94 19.43 3.26
N SER A 96 23.31 18.42 4.06
CA SER A 96 23.00 18.41 5.50
C SER A 96 23.52 19.63 6.27
N ARG A 97 24.59 20.27 5.77
CA ARG A 97 25.20 21.48 6.36
C ARG A 97 24.38 22.76 6.19
N THR A 98 23.48 22.85 5.20
CA THR A 98 22.61 24.03 4.97
C THR A 98 21.30 23.93 5.75
N ARG A 99 20.90 22.73 6.19
CA ARG A 99 19.74 22.49 7.06
C ARG A 99 20.03 23.00 8.48
N ARG A 100 19.80 24.29 8.73
CA ARG A 100 19.82 24.85 10.10
C ARG A 100 18.59 24.36 10.87
N ILE A 101 18.75 23.30 11.66
CA ILE A 101 17.73 22.86 12.62
C ILE A 101 17.62 23.94 13.72
N ARG A 102 16.50 24.67 13.77
CA ARG A 102 16.17 25.55 14.91
C ARG A 102 15.20 24.77 15.82
N GLY A 103 15.64 24.42 17.02
CA GLY A 103 14.82 23.75 18.04
C GLY A 103 15.62 23.16 19.20
N ILE A 104 15.01 23.09 20.39
CA ILE A 104 15.62 22.67 21.67
C ILE A 104 16.11 21.19 21.65
N ALA A 105 15.67 20.39 20.69
CA ALA A 105 16.09 18.99 20.51
C ALA A 105 17.45 18.81 19.78
N ALA A 106 18.10 19.88 19.31
CA ALA A 106 19.39 19.80 18.61
C ALA A 106 20.61 19.59 19.54
N ARG A 107 20.42 19.05 20.76
CA ARG A 107 21.51 18.68 21.66
C ARG A 107 22.03 17.29 21.27
N ARG A 108 23.21 17.23 20.65
CA ARG A 108 23.97 15.99 20.50
C ARG A 108 24.19 15.36 21.89
N ARG A 109 23.74 14.12 22.09
CA ARG A 109 24.29 13.28 23.17
C ARG A 109 25.72 12.88 22.78
N PRO A 110 26.71 12.98 23.69
CA PRO A 110 28.06 12.49 23.40
C PRO A 110 28.02 10.97 23.18
N SER A 111 28.73 10.54 22.14
CA SER A 111 28.85 9.16 21.72
C SER A 111 29.69 8.36 22.70
N ASN A 112 29.06 7.63 23.62
CA ASN A 112 29.69 6.44 24.20
C ASN A 112 29.43 5.27 23.26
N ARG A 113 30.39 5.06 22.36
CA ARG A 113 30.49 3.94 21.43
C ARG A 113 30.69 2.64 22.24
N HIS A 114 29.61 1.99 22.65
CA HIS A 114 29.67 0.54 22.86
C HIS A 114 29.85 -0.10 21.49
N LYS A 115 30.99 -0.75 21.25
CA LYS A 115 31.21 -1.52 20.03
C LYS A 115 30.15 -2.62 19.98
N LEU A 116 29.29 -2.61 18.94
CA LEU A 116 28.55 -3.82 18.59
C LEU A 116 29.56 -4.92 18.30
N LYS A 117 29.42 -6.07 18.97
CA LYS A 117 30.18 -7.28 18.65
C LYS A 117 29.89 -7.70 17.20
N ASN A 118 30.90 -8.25 16.54
CA ASN A 118 30.86 -8.67 15.15
C ASN A 118 29.78 -9.78 14.99
N PRO A 119 28.86 -9.71 14.00
CA PRO A 119 27.80 -10.71 13.82
C PRO A 119 28.28 -12.15 13.59
N ARG A 120 29.59 -12.36 13.39
CA ARG A 120 30.22 -13.69 13.24
C ARG A 120 30.53 -14.39 14.58
N ASP A 121 30.45 -13.68 15.71
CA ASP A 121 30.74 -14.23 17.04
C ASP A 121 29.48 -14.73 17.77
N TRP A 122 28.34 -14.83 17.07
CA TRP A 122 27.09 -15.32 17.65
C TRP A 122 26.97 -16.84 17.50
N THR A 123 27.31 -17.57 18.56
CA THR A 123 26.87 -18.96 18.74
C THR A 123 25.58 -18.98 19.55
N PRO A 124 24.46 -19.53 19.03
CA PRO A 124 23.28 -19.77 19.85
C PRO A 124 23.56 -20.89 20.85
N GLY A 125 23.80 -20.52 22.11
CA GLY A 125 23.76 -21.46 23.23
C GLY A 125 22.31 -21.82 23.53
N GLY A 126 21.93 -23.09 23.43
CA GLY A 126 20.59 -23.50 23.82
C GLY A 126 20.08 -24.88 23.41
N TYR A 127 20.84 -25.72 22.71
CA TYR A 127 20.48 -27.14 22.58
C TYR A 127 21.56 -27.98 23.22
N LEU A 128 21.26 -28.55 24.38
CA LEU A 128 21.96 -29.72 24.90
C LEU A 128 21.58 -30.91 24.00
N PRO A 129 22.50 -31.55 23.27
CA PRO A 129 22.29 -32.93 22.87
C PRO A 129 22.58 -33.82 24.09
N GLY A 130 21.73 -34.84 24.23
CA GLY A 130 21.65 -35.71 25.38
C GLY A 130 22.92 -36.51 25.68
N THR A 131 22.83 -37.13 26.86
CA THR A 131 23.74 -38.06 27.50
C THR A 131 24.22 -39.23 26.62
N THR A 132 25.50 -39.59 26.86
CA THR A 132 26.17 -40.92 26.87
C THR A 132 26.63 -41.59 25.56
N PRO A 133 27.64 -42.51 25.59
CA PRO A 133 28.68 -42.76 26.60
C PRO A 133 30.12 -42.87 26.03
N GLU A 134 31.04 -43.07 26.98
CA GLU A 134 32.47 -43.36 26.93
C GLU A 134 32.93 -44.37 25.87
N ASN A 135 34.12 -44.11 25.31
CA ASN A 135 35.25 -45.04 25.21
C ASN A 135 36.54 -44.27 24.94
#